data_AF-A0AAJ7L7R5-F1
#
_entry.id   AF-A0AAJ7L7R5-F1
#
_cell.length_a   1.000
_cell.length_b   1.000
_cell.length_c   1.000
_cell.angle_alpha   90.00
_cell.angle_beta   90.00
_cell.angle_gamma   90.00
#
_symmetry.space_group_name_H-M   'P 1'
#
loop_
_entity.id
_entity.type
_entity.pdbx_description
1 polymer ?
#
loop_
_entity_poly.entity_id
_entity_poly.type
_entity_poly.pdbx_seq_one_letter_code
_entity_poly.pdbx_strand_id
1 'polypeptide(L)'
;MEDVSRSTRKAYTFVGFSKKSYWYRAKLDEFPINYICLVCQCVTPKLNTLPCGHWTCDLCLKGMTFREKTLSRKMLKCALCRKTCDEVSMTTKVAKSDIQKKSAHCAQTGCNFSGSLRDIKRHSPFCVTKTMVKCVGCENLLRRSSLSRHLRDQCSVDASLPTPSPPSSNGRRPLAAWE
;
A
#
# COMPACT_ATOMS: atom_id res chain seq x y z
N MET A 1 29.07 -28.59 -16.38
CA MET A 1 28.60 -28.02 -15.10
C MET A 1 28.18 -26.60 -15.39
N GLU A 2 26.97 -26.28 -14.97
CA GLU A 2 26.10 -25.25 -15.54
C GLU A 2 26.53 -23.83 -15.20
N ASP A 3 26.61 -22.98 -16.23
CA ASP A 3 26.66 -21.52 -16.09
C ASP A 3 25.29 -20.97 -16.53
N VAL A 4 24.33 -20.95 -15.59
CA VAL A 4 23.03 -20.30 -15.79
C VAL A 4 23.12 -18.92 -15.16
N SER A 5 23.54 -17.98 -16.00
CA SER A 5 23.44 -16.55 -15.83
C SER A 5 22.15 -16.14 -15.11
N ARG A 6 22.35 -15.67 -13.87
CA ARG A 6 21.35 -15.16 -12.93
C ARG A 6 20.62 -13.97 -13.57
N SER A 7 19.52 -14.25 -14.27
CA SER A 7 18.56 -13.23 -14.72
C SER A 7 17.93 -12.60 -13.48
N THR A 8 18.47 -11.46 -13.04
CA THR A 8 17.93 -10.65 -11.94
C THR A 8 16.69 -9.91 -12.42
N ARG A 9 15.62 -10.65 -12.74
CA ARG A 9 14.27 -10.06 -12.80
C ARG A 9 13.99 -9.53 -11.40
N LYS A 10 13.99 -8.20 -11.25
CA LYS A 10 13.64 -7.55 -9.98
C LYS A 10 12.24 -8.03 -9.59
N ALA A 11 12.17 -8.96 -8.64
CA ALA A 11 10.94 -9.61 -8.19
C ALA A 11 10.14 -8.65 -7.32
N TYR A 12 9.47 -7.69 -7.95
CA TYR A 12 8.47 -6.87 -7.27
C TYR A 12 7.14 -7.58 -7.35
N THR A 13 6.52 -7.78 -6.19
CA THR A 13 5.14 -8.26 -6.14
C THR A 13 4.27 -7.09 -5.71
N PHE A 14 3.28 -6.73 -6.52
CA PHE A 14 2.24 -5.82 -6.05
C PHE A 14 1.37 -6.59 -5.06
N VAL A 15 1.24 -6.09 -3.84
CA VAL A 15 0.46 -6.75 -2.81
C VAL A 15 -0.74 -5.88 -2.47
N GLY A 16 -1.94 -6.43 -2.64
CA GLY A 16 -3.21 -5.73 -2.46
C GLY A 16 -4.06 -6.33 -1.35
N PHE A 17 -4.48 -5.49 -0.40
CA PHE A 17 -5.26 -5.94 0.76
C PHE A 17 -6.44 -5.02 1.08
N SER A 18 -7.12 -4.45 0.08
CA SER A 18 -8.22 -3.53 0.33
C SER A 18 -9.41 -3.69 -0.62
N LYS A 19 -10.62 -3.54 -0.06
CA LYS A 19 -11.89 -3.37 -0.79
C LYS A 19 -11.96 -2.03 -1.55
N LYS A 20 -11.08 -1.07 -1.25
CA LYS A 20 -11.03 0.30 -1.78
C LYS A 20 -9.75 0.60 -2.60
N SER A 21 -9.11 -0.42 -3.19
CA SER A 21 -8.00 -0.23 -4.16
C SER A 21 -6.71 0.42 -3.60
N TYR A 22 -6.40 0.23 -2.32
CA TYR A 22 -5.08 0.60 -1.79
C TYR A 22 -4.10 -0.56 -1.99
N TRP A 23 -3.33 -0.49 -3.08
CA TRP A 23 -2.23 -1.40 -3.38
C TRP A 23 -0.94 -0.88 -2.73
N TYR A 24 -0.18 -1.77 -2.10
CA TYR A 24 1.13 -1.44 -1.56
C TYR A 24 2.20 -2.27 -2.27
N ARG A 25 3.39 -1.70 -2.42
CA ARG A 25 4.52 -2.40 -3.05
C ARG A 25 5.36 -3.04 -1.96
N ALA A 26 5.56 -4.35 -2.07
CA ALA A 26 6.43 -5.11 -1.20
C ALA A 26 7.35 -5.99 -2.04
N LYS A 27 8.54 -6.28 -1.52
CA LYS A 27 9.35 -7.39 -2.00
C LYS A 27 9.07 -8.56 -1.07
N LEU A 28 8.76 -9.72 -1.62
CA LEU A 28 8.49 -10.93 -0.85
C LEU A 28 9.73 -11.81 -0.88
N ASP A 29 10.05 -12.42 0.25
CA ASP A 29 11.18 -13.36 0.34
C ASP A 29 10.83 -14.67 -0.36
N GLU A 30 9.59 -15.13 -0.14
CA GLU A 30 9.00 -16.27 -0.84
C GLU A 30 7.78 -15.83 -1.62
N PHE A 31 7.70 -16.26 -2.88
CA PHE A 31 6.63 -15.88 -3.78
C PHE A 31 5.44 -16.84 -3.63
N PRO A 32 4.28 -16.39 -3.10
CA PRO A 32 3.18 -17.30 -2.83
C PRO A 32 2.31 -17.44 -4.08
N ILE A 33 2.72 -18.30 -5.00
CA ILE A 33 2.07 -18.52 -6.31
C ILE A 33 0.57 -18.74 -6.16
N ASN A 34 0.15 -19.42 -5.09
CA ASN A 34 -1.25 -19.75 -4.82
C ASN A 34 -2.15 -18.56 -4.44
N TYR A 35 -1.59 -17.36 -4.31
CA TYR A 35 -2.31 -16.15 -3.88
C TYR A 35 -2.23 -15.01 -4.90
N ILE A 36 -1.84 -15.33 -6.14
CA ILE A 36 -1.68 -14.34 -7.19
C ILE A 36 -2.91 -14.35 -8.10
N CYS A 37 -3.47 -13.16 -8.31
CA CYS A 37 -4.47 -12.99 -9.33
C CYS A 37 -3.82 -13.11 -10.71
N LEU A 38 -4.29 -14.04 -11.54
CA LEU A 38 -3.70 -14.26 -12.87
C LEU A 38 -3.95 -13.10 -13.85
N VAL A 39 -4.90 -12.20 -13.52
CA VAL A 39 -5.22 -11.01 -14.33
C VAL A 39 -4.30 -9.84 -14.01
N CYS A 40 -4.27 -9.38 -12.76
CA CYS A 40 -3.47 -8.21 -12.36
C CYS A 40 -2.09 -8.56 -11.79
N GLN A 41 -1.77 -9.84 -11.62
CA GLN A 41 -0.53 -10.34 -11.03
C GLN A 41 -0.28 -9.86 -9.59
N CYS A 42 -1.31 -9.33 -8.92
CA CYS A 42 -1.22 -8.92 -7.53
C CYS A 42 -1.47 -10.08 -6.58
N VAL A 43 -0.72 -10.08 -5.47
CA VAL A 43 -0.96 -10.97 -4.35
C VAL A 43 -2.16 -10.49 -3.53
N THR A 44 -3.11 -11.39 -3.26
CA THR A 44 -4.37 -11.13 -2.54
C THR A 44 -4.70 -12.29 -1.59
N PRO A 45 -5.25 -12.03 -0.39
CA PRO A 45 -5.67 -13.06 0.55
C PRO A 45 -6.96 -13.76 0.09
N LYS A 46 -7.62 -13.21 -0.93
CA LYS A 46 -8.88 -13.73 -1.48
C LYS A 46 -8.76 -13.84 -2.99
N LEU A 47 -8.89 -15.07 -3.48
CA LEU A 47 -8.98 -15.39 -4.89
C LEU A 47 -10.30 -16.10 -5.16
N ASN A 48 -10.85 -15.84 -6.34
CA ASN A 48 -12.02 -16.53 -6.85
C ASN A 48 -11.55 -17.43 -8.00
N THR A 49 -11.91 -18.71 -7.91
CA THR A 49 -11.69 -19.68 -8.97
C THR A 49 -12.88 -19.61 -9.92
N LEU A 50 -12.60 -19.30 -11.18
CA LEU A 50 -13.58 -19.35 -12.26
C LEU A 50 -13.88 -20.82 -12.62
N PRO A 51 -15.05 -21.13 -13.21
CA PRO A 51 -15.37 -22.49 -13.68
C PRO A 51 -14.36 -23.05 -14.69
N CYS A 52 -13.67 -22.18 -15.43
CA CYS A 52 -12.58 -22.55 -16.33
C CYS A 52 -11.24 -22.86 -15.62
N GLY A 53 -11.20 -22.86 -14.28
CA GLY A 53 -10.04 -23.20 -13.46
C GLY A 53 -9.10 -22.03 -13.13
N HIS A 54 -9.26 -20.87 -13.78
CA HIS A 54 -8.41 -19.69 -13.56
C HIS A 54 -8.76 -18.91 -12.29
N TRP A 55 -7.77 -18.30 -11.63
CA TRP A 55 -7.96 -17.60 -10.36
C TRP A 55 -7.81 -16.08 -10.49
N THR A 56 -8.71 -15.33 -9.85
CA THR A 56 -8.77 -13.86 -9.95
C THR A 56 -9.08 -13.18 -8.61
N CYS A 57 -8.59 -11.97 -8.38
CA CYS A 57 -9.00 -11.16 -7.23
C CYS A 57 -10.43 -10.60 -7.42
N ASP A 58 -11.06 -10.16 -6.33
CA ASP A 58 -12.42 -9.58 -6.34
C ASP A 58 -12.55 -8.38 -7.29
N LEU A 59 -11.52 -7.54 -7.37
CA LEU A 59 -11.54 -6.34 -8.23
C LEU A 59 -11.52 -6.72 -9.71
N CYS A 60 -10.63 -7.63 -10.09
CA CYS A 60 -10.56 -8.13 -11.46
C CYS A 60 -11.81 -8.94 -11.83
N LEU A 61 -12.39 -9.69 -10.87
CA LEU A 61 -13.63 -10.40 -11.08
C LEU A 61 -14.77 -9.44 -11.47
N LYS A 62 -14.98 -8.38 -10.66
CA LYS A 62 -16.01 -7.37 -10.94
C LYS A 62 -15.86 -6.72 -12.31
N GLY A 63 -14.62 -6.53 -12.79
CA GLY A 63 -14.34 -5.99 -14.12
C GLY A 63 -14.61 -6.97 -15.27
N MET A 64 -14.68 -8.28 -14.99
CA MET A 64 -15.01 -9.32 -15.97
C MET A 64 -16.50 -9.66 -16.00
N THR A 65 -17.25 -9.27 -14.96
CA THR A 65 -18.70 -9.52 -14.87
C THR A 65 -19.46 -8.55 -15.77
N PHE A 66 -20.36 -9.08 -16.57
CA PHE A 66 -21.29 -8.32 -17.38
C PHE A 66 -22.71 -8.88 -17.26
N ARG A 67 -23.70 -8.09 -17.68
CA ARG A 67 -25.09 -8.55 -17.81
C ARG A 67 -25.38 -8.80 -19.28
N GLU A 68 -25.75 -10.02 -19.61
CA GLU A 68 -26.22 -10.35 -20.94
C GLU A 68 -27.71 -10.01 -21.04
N LYS A 69 -28.14 -9.31 -22.10
CA LYS A 69 -29.53 -8.80 -22.20
C LYS A 69 -30.56 -9.92 -22.28
N THR A 70 -30.17 -11.09 -22.78
CA THR A 70 -31.02 -12.26 -23.02
C THR A 70 -31.09 -13.22 -21.84
N LEU A 71 -30.20 -13.07 -20.85
CA LEU A 71 -30.14 -13.94 -19.68
C LEU A 71 -30.41 -13.13 -18.42
N SER A 72 -31.30 -13.62 -17.55
CA SER A 72 -31.55 -13.02 -16.23
C SER A 72 -30.37 -13.19 -15.26
N ARG A 73 -29.22 -13.69 -15.72
CA ARG A 73 -28.05 -14.03 -14.91
C ARG A 73 -26.84 -13.20 -15.29
N LYS A 74 -25.96 -12.97 -14.31
CA LYS A 74 -24.67 -12.33 -14.54
C LYS A 74 -23.72 -13.35 -15.15
N MET A 75 -23.11 -12.94 -16.24
CA MET A 75 -22.13 -13.74 -16.96
C MET A 75 -20.75 -13.13 -16.72
N LEU A 76 -19.72 -13.97 -16.82
CA LEU A 76 -18.34 -13.50 -16.77
C LEU A 76 -17.57 -14.04 -17.96
N LYS A 77 -16.73 -13.19 -18.56
CA LYS A 77 -15.82 -13.60 -19.62
C LYS A 77 -14.42 -13.67 -19.05
N CYS A 78 -13.85 -14.88 -18.98
CA CYS A 78 -12.50 -15.06 -18.46
C CYS A 78 -11.51 -14.28 -19.33
N ALA A 79 -10.74 -13.37 -18.74
CA ALA A 79 -9.74 -12.57 -19.47
C ALA A 79 -8.58 -13.41 -20.04
N LEU A 80 -8.36 -14.63 -19.54
CA LEU A 80 -7.21 -15.48 -19.89
C LEU A 80 -7.55 -16.45 -21.02
N CYS A 81 -8.63 -17.21 -20.89
CA CYS A 81 -9.03 -18.20 -21.90
C CYS A 81 -10.25 -17.79 -22.73
N ARG A 82 -10.81 -16.60 -22.49
CA ARG A 82 -11.98 -16.02 -23.19
C ARG A 82 -13.28 -16.83 -23.09
N LYS A 83 -13.29 -17.93 -22.31
CA LYS A 83 -14.49 -18.71 -22.02
C LYS A 83 -15.48 -17.88 -21.20
N THR A 84 -16.74 -17.95 -21.60
CA THR A 84 -17.86 -17.43 -20.82
C THR A 84 -18.17 -18.42 -19.70
N CYS A 85 -18.39 -17.92 -18.50
CA CYS A 85 -18.78 -18.73 -17.35
C CYS A 85 -19.98 -18.09 -16.62
N ASP A 86 -20.71 -18.92 -15.87
CA ASP A 86 -21.73 -18.46 -14.94
C ASP A 86 -21.06 -18.05 -13.61
N GLU A 87 -21.49 -16.93 -13.03
CA GLU A 87 -21.02 -16.45 -11.72
C GLU A 87 -21.39 -17.42 -10.58
N VAL A 88 -22.49 -18.16 -10.72
CA VAL A 88 -23.02 -19.05 -9.67
C VAL A 88 -22.08 -20.21 -9.35
N SER A 89 -21.28 -20.67 -10.32
CA SER A 89 -20.37 -21.82 -10.17
C SER A 89 -18.98 -21.45 -9.64
N MET A 90 -18.79 -20.21 -9.17
CA MET A 90 -17.50 -19.74 -8.69
C MET A 90 -17.21 -20.18 -7.26
N THR A 91 -15.96 -20.57 -6.99
CA THR A 91 -15.51 -20.88 -5.62
C THR A 91 -14.54 -19.80 -5.13
N THR A 92 -14.68 -19.40 -3.87
CA THR A 92 -13.78 -18.44 -3.24
C THR A 92 -12.76 -19.17 -2.37
N LYS A 93 -11.47 -18.99 -2.66
CA LYS A 93 -10.37 -19.36 -1.76
C LYS A 93 -10.00 -18.15 -0.90
N VAL A 94 -10.08 -18.29 0.41
CA VAL A 94 -9.67 -17.24 1.37
C VAL A 94 -8.51 -17.75 2.22
N ALA A 95 -7.33 -17.18 2.01
CA ALA A 95 -6.17 -17.38 2.87
C ALA A 95 -6.20 -16.32 3.98
N LYS A 96 -7.00 -16.57 5.02
CA LYS A 96 -7.27 -15.57 6.07
C LYS A 96 -6.04 -15.24 6.94
N SER A 97 -5.04 -16.12 7.06
CA SER A 97 -3.91 -15.93 7.98
C SER A 97 -2.52 -16.02 7.35
N ASP A 98 -2.30 -16.94 6.42
CA ASP A 98 -0.93 -17.41 6.15
C ASP A 98 -0.13 -16.42 5.31
N ILE A 99 -0.82 -15.77 4.37
CA ILE A 99 -0.18 -14.78 3.51
C ILE A 99 0.24 -13.51 4.25
N GLN A 100 -0.53 -13.10 5.26
CA GLN A 100 -0.23 -11.88 5.99
C GLN A 100 1.02 -12.02 6.87
N LYS A 101 1.37 -13.25 7.25
CA LYS A 101 2.54 -13.60 8.04
C LYS A 101 3.81 -13.75 7.19
N LYS A 102 3.69 -13.80 5.86
CA LYS A 102 4.85 -13.95 4.98
C LYS A 102 5.80 -12.76 5.12
N SER A 103 7.08 -13.08 5.20
CA SER A 103 8.17 -12.12 5.30
C SER A 103 8.27 -11.27 4.04
N ALA A 104 8.51 -9.98 4.24
CA ALA A 104 8.50 -8.98 3.20
C ALA A 104 9.36 -7.76 3.55
N HIS A 105 9.84 -7.09 2.50
CA HIS A 105 10.55 -5.83 2.59
C HIS A 105 9.78 -4.70 1.93
N CYS A 106 9.96 -3.48 2.44
CA CYS A 106 9.45 -2.29 1.79
C CYS A 106 10.08 -2.16 0.39
N ALA A 107 9.24 -1.99 -0.62
CA ALA A 107 9.74 -1.86 -2.00
C ALA A 107 10.28 -0.46 -2.32
N GLN A 108 10.13 0.51 -1.40
CA GLN A 108 10.59 1.88 -1.61
C GLN A 108 12.11 1.94 -1.55
N THR A 109 12.73 2.49 -2.60
CA THR A 109 14.19 2.69 -2.66
C THR A 109 14.69 3.48 -1.45
N GLY A 110 15.73 2.96 -0.79
CA GLY A 110 16.32 3.54 0.42
C GLY A 110 15.56 3.24 1.71
N CYS A 111 14.45 2.51 1.66
CA CYS A 111 13.80 2.00 2.87
C CYS A 111 14.37 0.63 3.23
N ASN A 112 14.89 0.49 4.45
CA ASN A 112 15.40 -0.78 4.98
C ASN A 112 14.37 -1.51 5.86
N PHE A 113 13.10 -1.10 5.83
CA PHE A 113 12.07 -1.73 6.62
C PHE A 113 11.78 -3.16 6.13
N SER A 114 11.82 -4.12 7.05
CA SER A 114 11.47 -5.53 6.87
C SER A 114 10.48 -5.98 7.95
N GLY A 115 9.62 -6.92 7.61
CA GLY A 115 8.63 -7.49 8.53
C GLY A 115 7.65 -8.39 7.80
N SER A 116 6.50 -8.66 8.41
CA SER A 116 5.44 -9.40 7.71
C SER A 116 4.72 -8.52 6.68
N LEU A 117 3.97 -9.12 5.74
CA LEU A 117 3.07 -8.37 4.86
C LEU A 117 2.06 -7.49 5.61
N ARG A 118 1.62 -7.92 6.79
CA ARG A 118 0.81 -7.09 7.69
C ARG A 118 1.58 -5.85 8.16
N ASP A 119 2.85 -5.98 8.48
CA ASP A 119 3.69 -4.88 8.92
C ASP A 119 3.99 -3.91 7.78
N ILE A 120 4.23 -4.42 6.56
CA ILE A 120 4.37 -3.59 5.36
C ILE A 120 3.10 -2.76 5.12
N LYS A 121 1.91 -3.34 5.30
CA LYS A 121 0.64 -2.62 5.17
C LYS A 121 0.55 -1.45 6.16
N ARG A 122 1.04 -1.64 7.39
CA ARG A 122 1.08 -0.58 8.42
C ARG A 122 2.17 0.45 8.13
N HIS A 123 3.33 0.01 7.65
CA HIS A 123 4.49 0.85 7.34
C HIS A 123 4.26 1.73 6.10
N SER A 124 3.65 1.20 5.05
CA SER A 124 3.58 1.87 3.74
C SER A 124 3.05 3.31 3.75
N PRO A 125 2.00 3.70 4.51
CA PRO A 125 1.57 5.10 4.57
C PRO A 125 2.57 6.02 5.29
N PHE A 126 3.40 5.48 6.19
CA PHE A 126 4.35 6.24 7.02
C PHE A 126 5.81 6.05 6.59
N CYS A 127 6.05 5.40 5.44
CA CYS A 127 7.39 5.14 4.93
C CYS A 127 8.14 6.45 4.68
N VAL A 128 9.13 6.75 5.53
CA VAL A 128 9.88 8.03 5.54
C VAL A 128 10.62 8.35 4.22
N THR A 129 10.89 7.34 3.40
CA THR A 129 11.51 7.52 2.08
C THR A 129 10.50 7.71 0.96
N LYS A 130 9.21 7.44 1.21
CA LYS A 130 8.08 7.69 0.30
C LYS A 130 7.34 8.98 0.66
N THR A 131 7.16 9.25 1.95
CA THR A 131 6.35 10.38 2.42
C THR A 131 7.02 11.70 2.07
N MET A 132 6.30 12.54 1.33
CA MET A 132 6.67 13.91 1.06
C MET A 132 6.04 14.84 2.11
N VAL A 133 6.79 15.85 2.52
CA VAL A 133 6.40 16.85 3.51
C VAL A 133 6.82 18.22 2.99
N LYS A 134 5.98 19.23 3.15
CA LYS A 134 6.36 20.61 2.87
C LYS A 134 7.28 21.10 3.99
N CYS A 135 8.36 21.77 3.62
CA CYS A 135 9.18 22.52 4.56
C CYS A 135 8.38 23.71 5.09
N VAL A 136 8.45 23.99 6.39
CA VAL A 136 7.75 25.15 7.01
C VAL A 136 8.46 26.47 6.69
N GLY A 137 9.78 26.43 6.45
CA GLY A 137 10.57 27.63 6.20
C GLY A 137 10.53 28.12 4.74
N CYS A 138 10.74 27.22 3.78
CA CYS A 138 10.85 27.59 2.36
C CYS A 138 9.76 26.94 1.47
N GLU A 139 8.76 26.29 2.07
CA GLU A 139 7.64 25.61 1.39
C GLU A 139 7.99 24.46 0.43
N ASN A 140 9.28 24.18 0.21
CA ASN A 140 9.73 23.11 -0.69
C ASN A 140 9.19 21.74 -0.26
N LEU A 141 8.74 20.97 -1.25
CA LEU A 141 8.25 19.62 -1.04
C LEU A 141 9.41 18.62 -1.00
N LEU A 142 9.66 18.03 0.17
CA LEU A 142 10.83 17.20 0.43
C LEU A 142 10.44 15.82 0.91
N ARG A 143 11.29 14.83 0.69
CA ARG A 143 11.14 13.53 1.37
C ARG A 143 11.30 13.74 2.86
N ARG A 144 10.45 13.10 3.67
CA ARG A 144 10.53 13.16 5.15
C ARG A 144 11.92 12.77 5.66
N SER A 145 12.55 11.78 5.04
CA SER A 145 13.95 11.37 5.31
C SER A 145 15.00 12.47 5.06
N SER A 146 14.73 13.43 4.18
CA SER A 146 15.63 14.55 3.87
C SER A 146 15.28 15.84 4.62
N LEU A 147 14.12 15.90 5.28
CA LEU A 147 13.63 17.11 5.94
C LEU A 147 14.61 17.61 7.01
N SER A 148 15.12 16.73 7.88
CA SER A 148 16.05 17.13 8.94
C SER A 148 17.36 17.71 8.41
N ARG A 149 17.91 17.15 7.33
CA ARG A 149 19.12 17.68 6.68
C ARG A 149 18.83 19.01 5.99
N HIS A 150 17.69 19.10 5.31
CA HIS A 150 17.28 20.34 4.67
C HIS A 150 17.14 21.47 5.69
N LEU A 151 16.44 21.24 6.81
CA LEU A 151 16.24 22.25 7.85
C LEU A 151 17.54 22.75 8.49
N ARG A 152 18.59 21.92 8.54
CA ARG A 152 19.89 22.32 9.09
C ARG A 152 20.77 23.05 8.07
N ASP A 153 20.85 22.53 6.84
CA ASP A 153 21.97 22.82 5.96
C ASP A 153 21.56 23.45 4.62
N GLN A 154 20.28 23.37 4.23
CA GLN A 154 19.82 23.67 2.85
C GLN A 154 18.52 24.47 2.80
N CYS A 155 17.95 24.83 3.94
CA CYS A 155 16.72 25.59 3.99
C CYS A 155 17.05 27.06 3.89
N SER A 156 16.67 27.68 2.77
CA SER A 156 16.69 29.13 2.58
C SER A 156 15.56 29.77 3.39
N VAL A 157 15.57 29.58 4.71
CA VAL A 157 14.71 30.39 5.58
C VAL A 157 15.34 31.78 5.57
N ASP A 158 14.74 32.73 4.88
CA ASP A 158 14.90 34.12 5.31
C ASP A 158 14.31 34.17 6.72
N ALA A 159 15.20 34.36 7.70
CA ALA A 159 14.92 34.31 9.12
C ALA A 159 13.81 35.30 9.52
N SER A 160 12.56 34.89 9.37
CA SER A 160 11.38 35.58 9.88
C SER A 160 10.68 34.66 10.86
N LEU A 161 11.40 34.24 11.91
CA LEU A 161 10.73 33.70 13.09
C LEU A 161 9.89 34.85 13.69
N PRO A 162 8.57 34.70 13.88
CA PRO A 162 7.88 35.59 14.80
C PRO A 162 8.48 35.34 16.18
N THR A 163 9.22 36.33 16.69
CA THR A 163 9.70 36.36 18.06
C THR A 163 8.51 36.10 19.00
N PRO A 164 8.62 35.17 19.96
CA PRO A 164 7.59 35.05 20.99
C PRO A 164 7.56 36.38 21.76
N SER A 165 6.44 37.09 21.67
CA SER A 165 6.21 38.30 22.46
C SER A 165 6.31 37.92 23.94
N PRO A 166 7.02 38.72 24.77
CA PRO A 166 7.06 38.46 26.20
C PRO A 166 5.64 38.51 26.78
N PRO A 167 5.34 37.69 27.81
CA PRO A 167 4.03 37.69 28.44
C PRO A 167 3.71 39.09 28.97
N SER A 168 2.63 39.66 28.45
CA SER A 168 2.07 40.94 28.91
C SER A 168 1.69 40.83 30.38
N SER A 169 2.52 41.40 31.26
CA SER A 169 2.24 41.57 32.67
C SER A 169 1.12 42.61 32.85
N ASN A 170 -0.13 42.18 32.82
CA ASN A 170 -1.23 42.99 33.32
C ASN A 170 -2.32 42.09 33.90
N GLY A 171 -2.42 42.12 35.23
CA GLY A 171 -3.47 41.42 35.97
C GLY A 171 -3.16 41.18 37.44
N ARG A 172 -2.84 42.23 38.21
CA ARG A 172 -3.05 42.18 39.68
C ARG A 172 -4.56 42.09 39.94
N ARG A 173 -5.01 41.06 40.66
CA ARG A 173 -6.08 41.15 41.66
C ARG A 173 -5.91 40.05 42.72
N PRO A 174 -6.42 40.28 43.94
CA PRO A 174 -5.86 39.72 45.17
C PRO A 174 -6.37 38.31 45.48
N LEU A 175 -5.56 37.58 46.26
CA LEU A 175 -5.90 36.34 46.95
C LEU A 175 -7.13 36.54 47.84
N ALA A 176 -8.20 35.80 47.56
CA ALA A 176 -9.26 35.54 48.51
C ALA A 176 -8.99 34.21 49.19
N ALA A 177 -8.79 34.28 50.51
CA ALA A 177 -8.69 33.17 51.44
C ALA A 177 -10.03 32.42 51.51
N TRP A 178 -10.00 31.09 51.51
CA TRP A 178 -11.08 30.27 52.08
C TRP A 178 -10.43 29.13 52.87
N GLU A 179 -10.94 29.00 54.10
CA GLU A 179 -10.71 27.99 55.12
C GLU A 179 -11.07 26.57 54.66
#